data_AF-A0A1Z9MT57-F1
#
_entry.id   AF-A0A1Z9MT57-F1
#
_cell.length_a   1.000
_cell.length_b   1.000
_cell.length_c   1.000
_cell.angle_alpha   90.00
_cell.angle_beta   90.00
_cell.angle_gamma   90.00
#
_symmetry.space_group_name_H-M   'P 1'
#
loop_
_entity.id
_entity.type
_entity.pdbx_description
1 polymer ?
#
loop_
_entity_poly.entity_id
_entity_poly.type
_entity_poly.pdbx_seq_one_letter_code
_entity_poly.pdbx_strand_id
1 'polypeptide(L)'
;MDNSVEKVVLEEVTNNFSIFSLFFDADVIVKIVILMLIFASVWSWTIIFSKFSSLNSLFKDSNDFEENFYSSDTLQKLSKKLGSHPTHPLESIFFSAMSYIDKIKLTTSNKNYEFKKNLCERIEKEMVIVGERELTILNRNMNFLASVGSTAPFVGLFGTVWGIMNSFTAIGLSQNTSLAVVAPGIAEALFATALGLIAAIPAVLAYNKLNDKIYNFSNKVEIFTTEMMIIISKEIYKE
;
A
#
# COMPACT_ATOMS: atom_id res chain seq x y z
N MET A 1 47.79 14.33 32.81
CA MET A 1 47.93 14.96 31.48
C MET A 1 47.32 14.10 30.36
N ASP A 2 46.40 13.17 30.66
CA ASP A 2 45.83 12.24 29.65
C ASP A 2 44.40 12.53 29.19
N ASN A 3 43.53 13.11 30.03
CA ASN A 3 42.10 13.23 29.67
C ASN A 3 41.82 14.23 28.54
N SER A 4 42.72 15.16 28.25
CA SER A 4 42.58 16.12 27.15
C SER A 4 42.98 15.52 25.80
N VAL A 5 44.00 14.65 25.78
CA VAL A 5 44.43 13.95 24.55
C VAL A 5 43.41 12.87 24.20
N GLU A 6 42.90 12.14 25.20
CA GLU A 6 41.86 11.13 25.00
C GLU A 6 40.54 11.75 24.51
N LYS A 7 40.15 12.92 25.05
CA LYS A 7 38.99 13.68 24.54
C LYS A 7 39.17 14.20 23.12
N VAL A 8 40.34 14.74 22.79
CA VAL A 8 40.61 15.28 21.44
C VAL A 8 40.64 14.15 20.40
N VAL A 9 41.21 12.99 20.74
CA VAL A 9 41.18 11.80 19.87
C VAL A 9 39.77 11.26 19.71
N LEU A 10 38.96 11.25 20.78
CA LEU A 10 37.54 10.86 20.71
C LEU A 10 36.70 11.87 19.90
N GLU A 11 36.99 13.17 19.97
CA GLU A 11 36.33 14.23 19.18
C GLU A 11 36.75 14.22 17.70
N GLU A 12 38.02 13.92 17.37
CA GLU A 12 38.48 13.73 15.98
C GLU A 12 37.90 12.44 15.36
N VAL A 13 37.84 11.35 16.13
CA VAL A 13 37.22 10.10 15.68
C VAL A 13 35.72 10.28 15.48
N THR A 14 35.01 10.98 16.37
CA THR A 14 33.57 11.22 16.21
C THR A 14 33.24 12.19 15.07
N ASN A 15 34.10 13.17 14.75
CA ASN A 15 33.92 14.03 13.57
C ASN A 15 34.17 13.29 12.25
N ASN A 16 35.08 12.30 12.23
CA ASN A 16 35.33 11.47 11.03
C ASN A 16 34.27 10.39 10.79
N PHE A 17 33.44 10.06 11.79
CA PHE A 17 32.30 9.11 11.67
C PHE A 17 30.94 9.81 11.59
N SER A 18 30.87 11.00 10.96
CA SER A 18 29.59 11.58 10.58
C SER A 18 28.89 10.72 9.52
N ILE A 19 27.56 10.63 9.55
CA ILE A 19 26.77 9.94 8.50
C ILE A 19 27.12 10.48 7.11
N PHE A 20 27.43 11.78 7.04
CA PHE A 20 27.88 12.42 5.82
C PHE A 20 29.28 12.01 5.38
N SER A 21 30.25 11.85 6.29
CA SER A 21 31.60 11.40 5.91
C SER A 21 31.59 9.95 5.44
N LEU A 22 30.88 9.06 6.15
CA LEU A 22 30.64 7.68 5.72
C LEU A 22 29.97 7.60 4.34
N PHE A 23 29.08 8.53 4.01
CA PHE A 23 28.50 8.56 2.67
C PHE A 23 29.50 9.05 1.62
N PHE A 24 30.34 10.04 1.91
CA PHE A 24 31.28 10.58 0.92
C PHE A 24 32.46 9.65 0.64
N ASP A 25 32.92 8.90 1.64
CA ASP A 25 34.04 7.97 1.53
C ASP A 25 33.63 6.62 0.89
N ALA A 26 32.33 6.34 0.83
CA ALA A 26 31.82 5.09 0.30
C ALA A 26 32.10 4.82 -1.18
N ASP A 27 32.23 3.52 -1.48
CA ASP A 27 32.29 3.02 -2.85
C ASP A 27 31.02 3.41 -3.64
N VAL A 28 31.18 3.65 -4.94
CA VAL A 28 30.08 4.09 -5.82
C VAL A 28 28.89 3.13 -5.76
N ILE A 29 29.14 1.82 -5.65
CA ILE A 29 28.06 0.82 -5.59
C ILE A 29 27.33 0.89 -4.26
N VAL A 30 28.05 1.03 -3.14
CA VAL A 30 27.43 1.19 -1.80
C VAL A 30 26.60 2.47 -1.74
N LYS A 31 27.09 3.57 -2.32
CA LYS A 31 26.34 4.84 -2.46
C LYS A 31 25.02 4.65 -3.20
N ILE A 32 25.02 3.91 -4.32
CA ILE A 32 23.80 3.61 -5.09
C ILE A 32 22.82 2.79 -4.26
N VAL A 33 23.31 1.77 -3.55
CA VAL A 33 22.48 0.93 -2.66
C VAL A 33 21.82 1.79 -1.57
N ILE A 34 22.57 2.64 -0.89
CA ILE A 34 22.07 3.55 0.15
C ILE A 34 21.00 4.49 -0.42
N LEU A 35 21.28 5.16 -1.55
CA LEU A 35 20.33 6.07 -2.19
C LEU A 35 19.03 5.37 -2.60
N MET A 36 19.13 4.17 -3.16
CA MET A 36 17.97 3.35 -3.53
C MET A 36 17.14 2.98 -2.31
N LEU A 37 17.76 2.58 -1.20
CA LEU A 37 17.08 2.23 0.05
C LEU A 37 16.40 3.44 0.69
N ILE A 38 17.05 4.60 0.69
CA ILE A 38 16.46 5.86 1.19
C ILE A 38 15.24 6.22 0.35
N PHE A 39 15.36 6.19 -0.98
CA PHE A 39 14.23 6.47 -1.88
C PHE A 39 13.07 5.49 -1.64
N ALA A 40 13.35 4.19 -1.56
CA ALA A 40 12.35 3.17 -1.28
C ALA A 40 11.65 3.39 0.08
N SER A 41 12.38 3.83 1.10
CA SER A 41 11.84 4.16 2.42
C SER A 41 10.89 5.36 2.36
N VAL A 42 11.32 6.48 1.76
CA VAL A 42 10.49 7.68 1.60
C VAL A 42 9.22 7.39 0.79
N TRP A 43 9.36 6.63 -0.29
CA TRP A 43 8.22 6.25 -1.12
C TRP A 43 7.26 5.32 -0.36
N SER A 44 7.78 4.38 0.43
CA SER A 44 6.97 3.52 1.30
C SER A 44 6.17 4.35 2.29
N TRP A 45 6.79 5.27 3.01
CA TRP A 45 6.07 6.16 3.94
C TRP A 45 4.98 6.98 3.26
N THR A 46 5.24 7.49 2.05
CA THR A 46 4.25 8.22 1.26
C THR A 46 3.02 7.37 0.97
N ILE A 47 3.21 6.12 0.55
CA ILE A 47 2.11 5.16 0.32
C ILE A 47 1.37 4.85 1.62
N ILE A 48 2.11 4.62 2.71
CA ILE A 48 1.54 4.27 4.02
C ILE A 48 0.57 5.35 4.50
N PHE A 49 1.01 6.60 4.54
CA PHE A 49 0.17 7.71 5.00
C PHE A 49 -1.03 7.94 4.07
N SER A 50 -0.80 7.96 2.75
CA SER A 50 -1.86 8.16 1.76
C SER A 50 -2.94 7.07 1.86
N LYS A 51 -2.55 5.79 1.91
CA LYS A 51 -3.50 4.67 2.00
C LYS A 51 -4.16 4.57 3.36
N PHE A 52 -3.44 4.83 4.45
CA PHE A 52 -4.03 4.77 5.78
C PHE A 52 -5.14 5.81 5.95
N SER A 53 -4.91 7.04 5.49
CA SER A 53 -5.92 8.10 5.50
C SER A 53 -7.10 7.77 4.59
N SER A 54 -6.83 7.34 3.35
CA SER A 54 -7.88 7.00 2.38
C SER A 54 -8.78 5.86 2.86
N LEU A 55 -8.21 4.78 3.41
CA LEU A 55 -8.98 3.65 3.92
C LEU A 55 -9.79 4.01 5.17
N ASN A 56 -9.23 4.82 6.07
CA ASN A 56 -9.99 5.26 7.25
C ASN A 56 -11.19 6.14 6.89
N SER A 57 -11.05 7.04 5.91
CA SER A 57 -12.20 7.81 5.41
C SER A 57 -13.24 6.87 4.81
N LEU A 58 -12.80 5.98 3.93
CA LEU A 58 -13.66 5.04 3.22
C LEU A 58 -14.47 4.14 4.17
N PHE A 59 -13.89 3.61 5.25
CA PHE A 59 -14.66 2.85 6.24
C PHE A 59 -15.72 3.70 6.97
N LYS A 60 -15.42 4.98 7.24
CA LYS A 60 -16.38 5.89 7.87
C LYS A 60 -17.52 6.21 6.91
N ASP A 61 -17.19 6.61 5.69
CA ASP A 61 -18.13 6.95 4.62
C ASP A 61 -19.02 5.75 4.27
N SER A 62 -18.48 4.53 4.30
CA SER A 62 -19.23 3.28 4.12
C SER A 62 -20.30 3.07 5.18
N ASN A 63 -20.00 3.36 6.44
CA ASN A 63 -20.94 3.17 7.55
C ASN A 63 -22.06 4.21 7.48
N ASP A 64 -21.71 5.46 7.18
CA ASP A 64 -22.69 6.53 6.99
C ASP A 64 -23.62 6.21 5.80
N PHE A 65 -23.08 5.65 4.70
CA PHE A 65 -23.90 5.21 3.56
C PHE A 65 -24.82 4.05 3.92
N GLU A 66 -24.33 3.02 4.61
CA GLU A 66 -25.16 1.88 5.03
C GLU A 66 -26.28 2.30 5.99
N GLU A 67 -26.00 3.18 6.95
CA GLU A 67 -27.03 3.69 7.87
C GLU A 67 -28.13 4.44 7.10
N ASN A 68 -27.75 5.27 6.12
CA ASN A 68 -28.70 5.91 5.21
C ASN A 68 -29.45 4.90 4.34
N PHE A 69 -28.79 3.83 3.89
CA PHE A 69 -29.38 2.77 3.07
C PHE A 69 -30.49 2.03 3.83
N TYR A 70 -30.19 1.50 5.02
CA TYR A 70 -31.16 0.78 5.84
C TYR A 70 -32.27 1.65 6.40
N SER A 71 -32.01 2.95 6.62
CA SER A 71 -33.02 3.90 7.10
C SER A 71 -33.94 4.42 5.99
N SER A 72 -33.62 4.15 4.72
CA SER A 72 -34.40 4.68 3.60
C SER A 72 -35.59 3.76 3.25
N ASP A 73 -36.80 4.33 3.21
CA ASP A 73 -38.03 3.60 2.88
C ASP A 73 -38.05 3.02 1.45
N THR A 74 -37.22 3.53 0.52
CA THR A 74 -37.28 3.12 -0.89
C THR A 74 -35.96 3.40 -1.62
N LEU A 75 -35.47 2.41 -2.37
CA LEU A 75 -34.26 2.49 -3.20
C LEU A 75 -34.26 3.71 -4.16
N GLN A 76 -35.42 4.08 -4.72
CA GLN A 76 -35.51 5.22 -5.62
C GLN A 76 -35.33 6.58 -4.91
N LYS A 77 -35.70 6.70 -3.63
CA LYS A 77 -35.44 7.92 -2.85
C LYS A 77 -33.94 8.10 -2.59
N LEU A 78 -33.26 7.00 -2.29
CA LEU A 78 -31.83 6.99 -2.07
C LEU A 78 -31.06 7.32 -3.36
N SER A 79 -31.42 6.71 -4.50
CA SER A 79 -30.86 7.06 -5.82
C SER A 79 -30.97 8.54 -6.17
N LYS A 80 -32.12 9.18 -5.89
CA LYS A 80 -32.28 10.62 -6.11
C LYS A 80 -31.44 11.50 -5.19
N LYS A 81 -31.11 11.02 -3.98
CA LYS A 81 -30.32 11.76 -2.98
C LYS A 81 -28.81 11.72 -3.30
N LEU A 82 -28.31 10.64 -3.88
CA LEU A 82 -26.88 10.46 -4.17
C LEU A 82 -26.37 11.20 -5.41
N GLY A 83 -27.26 11.69 -6.28
CA GLY A 83 -26.84 12.42 -7.49
C GLY A 83 -26.06 11.54 -8.48
N SER A 84 -25.46 12.16 -9.51
CA SER A 84 -24.85 11.46 -10.65
C SER A 84 -23.35 11.16 -10.51
N HIS A 85 -22.74 11.45 -9.35
CA HIS A 85 -21.30 11.28 -9.14
C HIS A 85 -21.03 10.51 -7.85
N PRO A 86 -20.97 9.16 -7.91
CA PRO A 86 -20.57 8.37 -6.76
C PRO A 86 -19.13 8.71 -6.38
N THR A 87 -18.90 8.95 -5.09
CA THR A 87 -17.55 9.24 -4.56
C THR A 87 -16.97 8.05 -3.79
N HIS A 88 -17.82 7.08 -3.46
CA HIS A 88 -17.50 5.96 -2.60
C HIS A 88 -17.85 4.61 -3.27
N PRO A 89 -17.07 3.53 -3.05
CA PRO A 89 -17.29 2.25 -3.75
C PRO A 89 -18.69 1.65 -3.60
N LEU A 90 -19.28 1.69 -2.39
CA LEU A 90 -20.64 1.20 -2.17
C LEU A 90 -21.69 2.02 -2.94
N GLU A 91 -21.45 3.32 -3.10
CA GLU A 91 -22.30 4.19 -3.93
C GLU A 91 -22.14 3.87 -5.41
N SER A 92 -20.91 3.59 -5.87
CA SER A 92 -20.63 3.15 -7.24
C SER A 92 -21.40 1.87 -7.59
N ILE A 93 -21.39 0.89 -6.67
CA ILE A 93 -22.13 -0.39 -6.83
C ILE A 93 -23.63 -0.15 -6.83
N PHE A 94 -24.14 0.68 -5.92
CA PHE A 94 -25.55 1.02 -5.86
C PHE A 94 -26.01 1.73 -7.16
N PHE A 95 -25.23 2.69 -7.63
CA PHE A 95 -25.51 3.45 -8.85
C PHE A 95 -25.46 2.57 -10.10
N SER A 96 -24.52 1.61 -10.19
CA SER A 96 -24.47 0.68 -11.32
C SER A 96 -25.71 -0.21 -11.39
N ALA A 97 -26.19 -0.71 -10.24
CA ALA A 97 -27.42 -1.49 -10.17
C ALA A 97 -28.65 -0.66 -10.59
N MET A 98 -28.81 0.55 -10.04
CA MET A 98 -29.96 1.40 -10.34
C MET A 98 -29.99 1.87 -11.80
N SER A 99 -28.84 2.31 -12.33
CA SER A 99 -28.74 2.74 -13.73
C SER A 99 -29.04 1.60 -14.71
N TYR A 100 -28.66 0.36 -14.37
CA TYR A 100 -28.99 -0.82 -15.17
C TYR A 100 -30.49 -1.12 -15.18
N ILE A 101 -31.15 -1.05 -14.02
CA ILE A 101 -32.59 -1.25 -13.88
C ILE A 101 -33.36 -0.20 -14.69
N ASP A 102 -32.99 1.08 -14.57
CA ASP A 102 -33.66 2.18 -15.27
C ASP A 102 -33.53 2.03 -16.79
N LYS A 103 -32.34 1.66 -17.29
CA LYS A 103 -32.10 1.41 -18.71
C LYS A 103 -32.98 0.29 -19.27
N ILE A 104 -33.19 -0.77 -18.51
CA ILE A 104 -33.98 -1.93 -18.94
C ILE A 104 -35.48 -1.67 -18.83
N LYS A 105 -35.94 -0.98 -17.78
CA LYS A 105 -37.35 -0.55 -17.63
C LYS A 105 -37.81 0.28 -18.84
N LEU A 106 -36.92 1.08 -19.43
CA LEU A 106 -37.21 1.88 -20.63
C LEU A 106 -37.27 1.06 -21.94
N THR A 107 -36.71 -0.15 -21.96
CA THR A 107 -36.47 -0.89 -23.22
C THR A 107 -37.39 -2.11 -23.40
N THR A 108 -38.03 -2.64 -22.34
CA THR A 108 -38.71 -3.94 -22.42
C THR A 108 -40.16 -3.91 -21.93
N SER A 109 -41.09 -4.28 -22.81
CA SER A 109 -42.54 -4.32 -22.54
C SER A 109 -43.08 -5.70 -22.10
N ASN A 110 -42.31 -6.79 -22.26
CA ASN A 110 -42.78 -8.16 -21.96
C ASN A 110 -41.95 -8.79 -20.83
N LYS A 111 -42.51 -8.83 -19.60
CA LYS A 111 -41.81 -9.21 -18.37
C LYS A 111 -42.04 -10.69 -18.01
N ASN A 112 -41.60 -11.62 -18.85
CA ASN A 112 -41.67 -13.05 -18.55
C ASN A 112 -40.75 -13.43 -17.37
N TYR A 113 -41.06 -14.55 -16.69
CA TYR A 113 -40.25 -15.06 -15.57
C TYR A 113 -38.77 -15.23 -15.94
N GLU A 114 -38.48 -15.79 -17.12
CA GLU A 114 -37.12 -15.97 -17.63
C GLU A 114 -36.39 -14.63 -17.85
N PHE A 115 -37.11 -13.59 -18.28
CA PHE A 115 -36.54 -12.24 -18.40
C PHE A 115 -36.18 -11.66 -17.03
N LYS A 116 -37.07 -11.80 -16.04
CA LYS A 116 -36.83 -11.35 -14.65
C LYS A 116 -35.62 -12.06 -14.04
N LYS A 117 -35.50 -13.37 -14.24
CA LYS A 117 -34.34 -14.15 -13.79
C LYS A 117 -33.04 -13.66 -14.42
N ASN A 118 -33.01 -13.53 -15.75
CA ASN A 118 -31.84 -13.02 -16.48
C ASN A 118 -31.46 -11.59 -16.06
N LEU A 119 -32.45 -10.74 -15.77
CA LEU A 119 -32.24 -9.38 -15.29
C LEU A 119 -31.52 -9.39 -13.93
N CYS A 120 -32.00 -10.19 -12.99
CA CYS A 120 -31.37 -10.36 -11.68
C CYS A 120 -29.91 -10.81 -11.79
N GLU A 121 -29.64 -11.87 -12.57
CA GLU A 121 -28.27 -12.37 -12.77
C GLU A 121 -27.34 -11.33 -13.42
N ARG A 122 -27.87 -10.49 -14.32
CA ARG A 122 -27.10 -9.42 -14.96
C ARG A 122 -26.79 -8.28 -14.00
N ILE A 123 -27.76 -7.86 -13.20
CA ILE A 123 -27.56 -6.81 -12.18
C ILE A 123 -26.51 -7.26 -11.16
N GLU A 124 -26.61 -8.50 -10.68
CA GLU A 124 -25.62 -9.10 -9.78
C GLU A 124 -24.21 -9.05 -10.37
N LYS A 125 -24.05 -9.50 -11.62
CA LYS A 125 -22.75 -9.45 -12.31
C LYS A 125 -22.20 -8.03 -12.46
N GLU A 126 -23.04 -7.06 -12.81
CA GLU A 126 -22.61 -5.65 -12.92
C GLU A 126 -22.15 -5.10 -11.56
N MET A 127 -22.87 -5.40 -10.48
CA MET A 127 -22.48 -5.00 -9.13
C MET A 127 -21.12 -5.61 -8.74
N VAL A 128 -20.92 -6.91 -8.96
CA VAL A 128 -19.65 -7.60 -8.69
C VAL A 128 -18.50 -7.00 -9.50
N ILE A 129 -18.69 -6.75 -10.79
CA ILE A 129 -17.65 -6.14 -11.65
C ILE A 129 -17.25 -4.75 -11.13
N VAL A 130 -18.22 -3.94 -10.72
CA VAL A 130 -17.94 -2.61 -10.16
C VAL A 130 -17.22 -2.73 -8.80
N GLY A 131 -17.66 -3.63 -7.93
CA GLY A 131 -16.99 -3.89 -6.65
C GLY A 131 -15.52 -4.30 -6.82
N GLU A 132 -15.24 -5.25 -7.72
CA GLU A 132 -13.88 -5.69 -8.04
C GLU A 132 -12.99 -4.58 -8.61
N ARG A 133 -13.55 -3.68 -9.44
CA ARG A 133 -12.82 -2.52 -9.96
C ARG A 133 -12.41 -1.58 -8.84
N GLU A 134 -13.31 -1.28 -7.91
CA GLU A 134 -13.02 -0.42 -6.77
C GLU A 134 -11.97 -1.06 -5.83
N LEU A 135 -12.08 -2.37 -5.57
CA LEU A 135 -11.06 -3.11 -4.81
C LEU A 135 -9.69 -3.10 -5.51
N THR A 136 -9.65 -3.18 -6.83
CA THR A 136 -8.41 -3.07 -7.61
C THR A 136 -7.75 -1.70 -7.42
N ILE A 137 -8.53 -0.61 -7.39
CA ILE A 137 -8.03 0.74 -7.11
C ILE A 137 -7.47 0.85 -5.69
N LEU A 138 -8.13 0.20 -4.72
CA LEU A 138 -7.65 0.15 -3.33
C LEU A 138 -6.34 -0.63 -3.19
N ASN A 139 -6.15 -1.70 -3.96
CA ASN A 139 -4.92 -2.50 -3.98
C ASN A 139 -3.73 -1.83 -4.69
N ARG A 140 -3.96 -0.73 -5.42
CA ARG A 140 -2.88 0.00 -6.11
C ARG A 140 -1.77 0.40 -5.12
N ASN A 141 -0.52 0.21 -5.54
CA ASN A 141 0.71 0.48 -4.78
C ASN A 141 1.00 -0.47 -3.59
N MET A 142 0.09 -1.39 -3.24
CA MET A 142 0.35 -2.41 -2.22
C MET A 142 1.51 -3.32 -2.61
N ASN A 143 1.63 -3.67 -3.89
CA ASN A 143 2.74 -4.45 -4.42
C ASN A 143 4.10 -3.79 -4.16
N PHE A 144 4.18 -2.46 -4.19
CA PHE A 144 5.42 -1.77 -3.89
C PHE A 144 5.85 -2.00 -2.43
N LEU A 145 4.93 -1.88 -1.47
CA LEU A 145 5.21 -2.16 -0.06
C LEU A 145 5.63 -3.62 0.16
N ALA A 146 4.95 -4.56 -0.51
CA ALA A 146 5.30 -5.98 -0.46
C ALA A 146 6.71 -6.24 -1.03
N SER A 147 7.04 -5.62 -2.17
CA SER A 147 8.36 -5.75 -2.80
C SER A 147 9.45 -5.12 -1.94
N VAL A 148 9.27 -3.91 -1.42
CA VAL A 148 10.25 -3.27 -0.53
C VAL A 148 10.43 -4.10 0.73
N GLY A 149 9.33 -4.55 1.33
CA GLY A 149 9.37 -5.37 2.55
C GLY A 149 10.12 -6.69 2.39
N SER A 150 10.04 -7.33 1.22
CA SER A 150 10.72 -8.60 0.94
C SER A 150 12.13 -8.43 0.37
N THR A 151 12.42 -7.36 -0.37
CA THR A 151 13.70 -7.21 -1.10
C THR A 151 14.70 -6.25 -0.45
N ALA A 152 14.26 -5.23 0.29
CA ALA A 152 15.15 -4.23 0.90
C ALA A 152 16.21 -4.82 1.86
N PRO A 153 15.93 -5.87 2.67
CA PRO A 153 16.97 -6.50 3.48
C PRO A 153 18.08 -7.14 2.63
N PHE A 154 17.72 -7.74 1.50
CA PHE A 154 18.68 -8.37 0.58
C PHE A 154 19.50 -7.31 -0.19
N VAL A 155 18.88 -6.18 -0.53
CA VAL A 155 19.59 -5.04 -1.12
C VAL A 155 20.62 -4.46 -0.13
N GLY A 156 20.25 -4.34 1.15
CA GLY A 156 21.18 -3.96 2.22
C GLY A 156 22.30 -4.98 2.45
N LEU A 157 21.97 -6.27 2.44
CA LEU A 157 22.94 -7.37 2.54
C LEU A 157 23.93 -7.33 1.37
N PHE A 158 23.45 -7.09 0.15
CA PHE A 158 24.32 -6.90 -1.01
C PHE A 158 25.31 -5.75 -0.79
N GLY A 159 24.85 -4.62 -0.25
CA GLY A 159 25.71 -3.50 0.15
C GLY A 159 26.80 -3.90 1.14
N THR A 160 26.46 -4.72 2.15
CA THR A 160 27.49 -5.24 3.09
C THR A 160 28.51 -6.13 2.42
N VAL A 161 28.07 -7.09 1.61
CA VAL A 161 28.96 -8.04 0.94
C VAL A 161 29.93 -7.29 0.03
N TRP A 162 29.43 -6.30 -0.71
CA TRP A 162 30.24 -5.48 -1.60
C TRP A 162 31.27 -4.64 -0.83
N GLY A 163 30.85 -3.91 0.21
CA GLY A 163 31.77 -3.06 0.98
C GLY A 163 32.83 -3.85 1.75
N ILE A 164 32.46 -5.02 2.31
CA ILE A 164 33.42 -5.92 2.95
C ILE A 164 34.42 -6.49 1.91
N MET A 165 33.94 -6.89 0.74
CA MET A 165 34.81 -7.36 -0.35
C MET A 165 35.84 -6.30 -0.74
N ASN A 166 35.41 -5.06 -0.98
CA ASN A 166 36.30 -3.95 -1.33
C ASN A 166 37.30 -3.64 -0.21
N SER A 167 36.87 -3.71 1.05
CA SER A 167 37.75 -3.52 2.22
C SER A 167 38.86 -4.58 2.25
N PHE A 168 38.53 -5.85 2.00
CA PHE A 168 39.54 -6.93 1.92
C PHE A 168 40.45 -6.80 0.68
N THR A 169 39.93 -6.36 -0.46
CA THR A 169 40.74 -6.07 -1.65
C THR A 169 41.77 -4.95 -1.36
N ALA A 170 41.37 -3.91 -0.62
CA ALA A 170 42.27 -2.83 -0.23
C ALA A 170 43.42 -3.31 0.68
N ILE A 171 43.15 -4.23 1.62
CA ILE A 171 44.20 -4.88 2.44
C ILE A 171 45.19 -5.64 1.53
N GLY A 172 44.67 -6.42 0.58
CA GLY A 172 45.50 -7.21 -0.34
C GLY A 172 46.42 -6.35 -1.22
N LEU A 173 45.91 -5.21 -1.70
CA LEU A 173 46.68 -4.27 -2.54
C LEU A 173 47.68 -3.44 -1.73
N SER A 174 47.28 -2.94 -0.56
CA SER A 174 48.12 -2.08 0.27
C SER A 174 49.14 -2.84 1.12
N GLN A 175 48.99 -4.17 1.25
CA GLN A 175 49.74 -5.01 2.17
C GLN A 175 49.70 -4.50 3.63
N ASN A 176 48.71 -3.66 3.97
CA ASN A 176 48.55 -3.05 5.26
C ASN A 176 47.32 -3.66 5.95
N THR A 177 47.56 -4.38 7.04
CA THR A 177 46.51 -5.04 7.84
C THR A 177 45.99 -4.17 8.98
N SER A 178 46.36 -2.89 9.01
CA SER A 178 45.86 -1.95 10.01
C SER A 178 44.35 -1.80 9.92
N LEU A 179 43.67 -2.08 11.03
CA LEU A 179 42.22 -1.89 11.18
C LEU A 179 41.77 -0.47 10.82
N ALA A 180 42.62 0.54 11.06
CA ALA A 180 42.28 1.93 10.75
C ALA A 180 42.03 2.18 9.25
N VAL A 181 42.65 1.38 8.36
CA VAL A 181 42.51 1.54 6.90
C VAL A 181 41.20 0.96 6.39
N VAL A 182 40.65 -0.06 7.05
CA VAL A 182 39.44 -0.77 6.60
C VAL A 182 38.19 -0.50 7.44
N ALA A 183 38.36 0.03 8.65
CA ALA A 183 37.25 0.35 9.54
C ALA A 183 36.17 1.21 8.87
N PRO A 184 36.49 2.25 8.07
CA PRO A 184 35.46 3.04 7.37
C PRO A 184 34.61 2.20 6.39
N GLY A 185 35.24 1.45 5.50
CA GLY A 185 34.53 0.66 4.48
C GLY A 185 33.65 -0.45 5.07
N ILE A 186 34.06 -1.04 6.20
CA ILE A 186 33.23 -2.01 6.95
C ILE A 186 32.04 -1.30 7.62
N ALA A 187 32.25 -0.12 8.21
CA ALA A 187 31.19 0.64 8.85
C ALA A 187 30.10 1.04 7.84
N GLU A 188 30.49 1.51 6.66
CA GLU A 188 29.58 1.86 5.55
C GLU A 188 28.79 0.65 5.04
N ALA A 189 29.46 -0.48 4.87
CA ALA A 189 28.82 -1.75 4.55
C ALA A 189 27.71 -2.06 5.55
N LEU A 190 28.03 -2.10 6.85
CA LEU A 190 27.07 -2.41 7.90
C LEU A 190 25.90 -1.41 7.95
N PHE A 191 26.18 -0.12 7.66
CA PHE A 191 25.16 0.91 7.56
C PHE A 191 24.15 0.63 6.43
N ALA A 192 24.59 0.12 5.28
CA ALA A 192 23.70 -0.25 4.18
C ALA A 192 22.69 -1.35 4.58
N THR A 193 23.11 -2.36 5.36
CA THR A 193 22.18 -3.37 5.90
C THR A 193 21.22 -2.80 6.92
N ALA A 194 21.70 -1.93 7.82
CA ALA A 194 20.83 -1.26 8.77
C ALA A 194 19.72 -0.46 8.07
N LEU A 195 20.07 0.28 7.01
CA LEU A 195 19.09 0.99 6.17
C LEU A 195 18.11 0.04 5.47
N GLY A 196 18.59 -1.11 4.99
CA GLY A 196 17.74 -2.15 4.40
C GLY A 196 16.64 -2.60 5.36
N LEU A 197 16.99 -2.84 6.62
CA LEU A 197 16.03 -3.22 7.66
C LEU A 197 15.09 -2.06 8.03
N ILE A 198 15.60 -0.83 8.14
CA ILE A 198 14.79 0.36 8.43
C ILE A 198 13.75 0.62 7.33
N ALA A 199 14.08 0.33 6.06
CA ALA A 199 13.13 0.43 4.96
C ALA A 199 12.13 -0.75 4.95
N ALA A 200 12.60 -1.97 5.21
CA ALA A 200 11.79 -3.18 5.11
C ALA A 200 10.73 -3.31 6.21
N ILE A 201 11.12 -3.08 7.48
CA ILE A 201 10.25 -3.37 8.63
C ILE A 201 8.95 -2.55 8.58
N PRO A 202 8.97 -1.21 8.39
CA PRO A 202 7.75 -0.42 8.27
C PRO A 202 6.91 -0.82 7.05
N ALA A 203 7.56 -1.14 5.93
CA ALA A 203 6.88 -1.55 4.71
C ALA A 203 6.09 -2.86 4.90
N VAL A 204 6.68 -3.88 5.53
CA VAL A 204 6.00 -5.16 5.83
C VAL A 204 4.84 -4.96 6.79
N LEU A 205 5.07 -4.23 7.90
CA LEU A 205 4.03 -4.00 8.91
C LEU A 205 2.84 -3.25 8.32
N ALA A 206 3.10 -2.20 7.53
CA ALA A 206 2.04 -1.44 6.91
C ALA A 206 1.34 -2.22 5.79
N TYR A 207 2.08 -2.98 4.97
CA TYR A 207 1.48 -3.87 3.97
C TYR A 207 0.48 -4.82 4.63
N ASN A 208 0.89 -5.53 5.68
CA ASN A 208 0.02 -6.47 6.40
C ASN A 208 -1.22 -5.76 6.95
N LYS A 209 -1.06 -4.60 7.60
CA LYS A 209 -2.18 -3.87 8.21
C LYS A 209 -3.16 -3.31 7.18
N LEU A 210 -2.65 -2.77 6.08
CA LEU A 210 -3.47 -2.19 5.01
C LEU A 210 -4.16 -3.29 4.19
N ASN A 211 -3.48 -4.41 3.94
CA ASN A 211 -4.06 -5.56 3.25
C ASN A 211 -5.23 -6.16 4.04
N ASP A 212 -5.07 -6.29 5.35
CA ASP A 212 -6.13 -6.77 6.25
C ASP A 212 -7.35 -5.82 6.24
N LYS A 213 -7.12 -4.50 6.20
CA LYS A 213 -8.19 -3.50 6.02
C LYS A 213 -8.89 -3.63 4.67
N ILE A 214 -8.15 -3.81 3.58
CA ILE A 214 -8.72 -3.97 2.24
C ILE A 214 -9.54 -5.26 2.17
N TYR A 215 -9.06 -6.36 2.77
CA TYR A 215 -9.78 -7.62 2.85
C TYR A 215 -11.11 -7.47 3.60
N ASN A 216 -11.08 -6.81 4.77
CA ASN A 216 -12.32 -6.52 5.51
C ASN A 216 -13.30 -5.66 4.70
N PHE A 217 -12.79 -4.71 3.92
CA PHE A 217 -13.63 -3.91 3.04
C PHE A 217 -14.20 -4.72 1.86
N SER A 218 -13.43 -5.66 1.30
CA SER A 218 -13.89 -6.61 0.29
C SER A 218 -15.07 -7.43 0.78
N ASN A 219 -14.98 -7.97 2.00
CA ASN A 219 -16.10 -8.71 2.61
C ASN A 219 -17.33 -7.82 2.79
N LYS A 220 -17.14 -6.54 3.15
CA LYS A 220 -18.24 -5.56 3.28
C LYS A 220 -18.94 -5.33 1.93
N VAL A 221 -18.16 -5.18 0.87
CA VAL A 221 -18.66 -5.03 -0.51
C VAL A 221 -19.47 -6.26 -0.95
N GLU A 222 -19.01 -7.47 -0.64
CA GLU A 222 -19.70 -8.71 -0.97
C GLU A 222 -21.04 -8.85 -0.23
N ILE A 223 -21.05 -8.56 1.08
CA ILE A 223 -22.27 -8.55 1.89
C ILE A 223 -23.26 -7.54 1.34
N PHE A 224 -22.82 -6.30 1.11
CA PHE A 224 -23.68 -5.25 0.55
C PHE A 224 -24.27 -5.64 -0.81
N THR A 225 -23.46 -6.22 -1.70
CA THR A 225 -23.92 -6.69 -3.02
C THR A 225 -25.01 -7.77 -2.89
N THR A 226 -24.82 -8.71 -1.95
CA THR A 226 -25.80 -9.78 -1.68
C THR A 226 -27.11 -9.21 -1.15
N GLU A 227 -27.05 -8.30 -0.17
CA GLU A 227 -28.23 -7.65 0.40
C GLU A 227 -29.00 -6.82 -0.63
N MET A 228 -28.27 -6.04 -1.44
CA MET A 228 -28.83 -5.30 -2.57
C MET A 228 -29.57 -6.22 -3.53
N MET A 229 -28.99 -7.38 -3.86
CA MET A 229 -29.61 -8.36 -4.76
C MET A 229 -30.88 -8.98 -4.18
N ILE A 230 -30.92 -9.22 -2.86
CA ILE A 230 -32.13 -9.68 -2.17
C ILE A 230 -33.26 -8.64 -2.29
N ILE A 231 -32.95 -7.36 -2.10
CA ILE A 231 -33.95 -6.28 -2.17
C ILE A 231 -34.42 -6.08 -3.63
N ILE A 232 -33.49 -6.06 -4.59
CA ILE A 232 -33.78 -5.89 -6.01
C ILE A 232 -34.62 -7.05 -6.55
N SER A 233 -34.26 -8.30 -6.22
CA SER A 233 -35.03 -9.47 -6.64
C SER A 233 -36.46 -9.39 -6.10
N LYS A 234 -36.65 -9.06 -4.82
CA LYS A 234 -37.98 -8.88 -4.23
C LYS A 234 -38.81 -7.84 -4.99
N GLU A 235 -38.21 -6.72 -5.39
CA GLU A 235 -38.91 -5.68 -6.14
C GLU A 235 -39.28 -6.13 -7.57
N ILE A 236 -38.35 -6.80 -8.27
CA ILE A 236 -38.55 -7.31 -9.64
C ILE A 236 -39.64 -8.40 -9.72
N TYR A 237 -39.74 -9.25 -8.69
CA TYR A 237 -40.75 -10.33 -8.63
C TYR A 237 -42.10 -9.87 -8.04
N LYS A 238 -42.16 -8.71 -7.38
CA LYS A 238 -43.40 -8.16 -6.82
C LYS A 238 -44.22 -7.35 -7.85
N GLU A 239 -43.56 -6.74 -8.83
CA GLU A 239 -44.19 -6.28 -10.09
C GLU A 239 -44.54 -7.46 -11.01
#